data_AF-A0A935PGJ5-F1
#
_entry.id   AF-A0A935PGJ5-F1
#
_cell.length_a   1.000
_cell.length_b   1.000
_cell.length_c   1.000
_cell.angle_alpha   90.00
_cell.angle_beta   90.00
_cell.angle_gamma   90.00
#
_symmetry.space_group_name_H-M   'P 1'
#
loop_
_entity.id
_entity.type
_entity.pdbx_description
1 polymer ?
#
loop_
_entity_poly.entity_id
_entity_poly.type
_entity_poly.pdbx_seq_one_letter_code
_entity_poly.pdbx_strand_id
1 'polypeptide(L)'
;MRVVSGLACVSAAVGIFLHYRANVEWELETTPTMHGMELFREAVTGSLPLLAPGAMLQLGLLGLLWSHRHPALAITAGGRTLPTES
;
A
#
# COMPACT_ATOMS: atom_id res chain seq x y z
N MET A 1 -2.01 0.46 15.67
CA MET A 1 -2.20 -0.07 14.29
C MET A 1 -2.03 1.02 13.22
N ARG A 2 -2.71 2.17 13.28
CA ARG A 2 -2.61 3.24 12.24
C ARG A 2 -1.18 3.65 11.84
N VAL A 3 -0.31 3.92 12.82
CA VAL A 3 1.10 4.31 12.55
C VAL A 3 1.87 3.18 11.86
N VAL A 4 1.75 1.95 12.37
CA VAL A 4 2.40 0.77 11.79
C VAL A 4 1.90 0.52 10.36
N SER A 5 0.60 0.63 10.13
CA SER A 5 -0.01 0.48 8.81
C SER A 5 0.42 1.58 7.84
N GLY A 6 0.55 2.82 8.32
CA GLY A 6 1.10 3.93 7.55
C GLY A 6 2.56 3.71 7.17
N LEU A 7 3.41 3.32 8.13
CA LEU A 7 4.80 2.95 7.88
C LEU A 7 4.90 1.78 6.88
N ALA A 8 4.05 0.76 7.01
CA ALA A 8 4.00 -0.35 6.07
C ALA A 8 3.67 0.11 4.64
N CYS A 9 2.72 1.04 4.46
CA CYS A 9 2.40 1.60 3.14
C CYS A 9 3.59 2.38 2.54
N VAL A 10 4.26 3.20 3.35
CA VAL A 10 5.43 3.98 2.89
C VAL A 10 6.58 3.04 2.51
N SER A 11 6.90 2.08 3.38
CA SER A 11 7.94 1.08 3.11
C SER A 11 7.63 0.24 1.88
N ALA A 12 6.36 -0.13 1.69
CA ALA A 12 5.92 -0.85 0.50
C ALA A 12 6.13 -0.03 -0.79
N ALA A 13 5.78 1.26 -0.78
CA ALA A 13 6.00 2.14 -1.93
C ALA A 13 7.50 2.27 -2.27
N VAL A 14 8.35 2.44 -1.25
CA VAL A 14 9.81 2.46 -1.43
C VAL A 14 10.31 1.12 -1.96
N GLY A 15 9.80 0.00 -1.44
CA GLY A 15 10.14 -1.34 -1.90
C GLY A 15 9.78 -1.58 -3.37
N ILE A 16 8.58 -1.17 -3.80
CA ILE A 16 8.15 -1.22 -5.20
C ILE A 16 9.15 -0.46 -6.09
N PHE A 17 9.51 0.76 -5.70
CA PHE A 17 10.44 1.58 -6.47
C PHE A 17 11.82 0.92 -6.59
N LEU A 18 12.37 0.42 -5.48
CA LEU A 18 13.69 -0.22 -5.48
C LEU A 18 13.71 -1.51 -6.30
N HIS A 19 12.67 -2.35 -6.19
CA HIS A 19 12.54 -3.57 -6.98
C HIS A 19 12.40 -3.27 -8.47
N TYR A 20 11.55 -2.31 -8.84
CA TYR A 20 11.40 -1.91 -10.24
C TYR A 20 12.72 -1.42 -10.81
N ARG A 21 13.44 -0.55 -10.09
CA ARG A 21 14.73 -0.01 -10.55
C ARG A 21 15.77 -1.11 -10.73
N ALA A 22 15.85 -2.05 -9.80
CA ALA A 22 16.78 -3.17 -9.90
C ALA A 22 16.44 -4.10 -11.07
N ASN A 23 15.16 -4.37 -11.34
CA ASN A 23 14.77 -5.15 -12.50
C ASN A 23 15.06 -4.42 -13.82
N VAL A 24 14.85 -3.10 -13.89
CA VAL A 24 15.24 -2.31 -15.08
C VAL A 24 16.75 -2.40 -15.33
N GLU A 25 17.57 -2.26 -14.28
CA GLU A 25 19.03 -2.36 -14.38
C GLU A 25 19.45 -3.75 -14.88
N TRP A 26 18.87 -4.81 -14.32
CA TRP A 26 19.11 -6.19 -14.76
C TRP A 26 18.74 -6.45 -16.23
N GLU A 27 17.56 -5.99 -16.65
CA GLU A 27 17.09 -6.18 -18.03
C GLU A 27 17.95 -5.42 -19.03
N LEU A 28 18.44 -4.22 -18.68
CA LEU A 28 19.32 -3.43 -19.53
C LEU A 28 20.76 -3.96 -19.54
N GLU A 29 21.24 -4.56 -18.45
CA GLU A 29 22.50 -5.30 -18.41
C GLU A 29 22.46 -6.53 -19.34
N THR A 30 21.31 -7.21 -19.39
CA THR A 30 21.11 -8.42 -20.22
C THR A 30 20.81 -8.07 -21.67
N THR A 31 19.94 -7.08 -21.90
CA THR A 31 19.46 -6.66 -23.22
C THR A 31 19.46 -5.12 -23.30
N PRO A 32 20.59 -4.49 -23.69
CA PRO A 32 20.72 -3.02 -23.70
C PRO A 32 19.77 -2.29 -24.63
N THR A 33 19.20 -3.02 -25.61
CA THR A 33 18.24 -2.51 -26.59
C THR A 33 16.79 -2.79 -26.19
N MET A 34 16.50 -3.10 -24.92
CA MET A 34 15.13 -3.24 -24.44
C MET A 34 14.59 -1.87 -24.02
N HIS A 35 13.38 -1.52 -24.45
CA HIS A 35 12.80 -0.19 -24.16
C HIS A 35 11.28 -0.21 -24.10
N GLY A 36 10.69 0.90 -23.63
CA GLY A 36 9.25 1.14 -23.72
C GLY A 36 8.42 0.15 -22.90
N MET A 37 7.33 -0.34 -23.47
CA MET A 37 6.38 -1.22 -22.79
C MET A 37 6.96 -2.61 -22.50
N GLU A 38 7.88 -3.08 -23.33
CA GLU A 38 8.57 -4.36 -23.13
C GLU A 38 9.43 -4.32 -21.88
N LEU A 39 10.30 -3.30 -21.76
CA LEU A 39 11.10 -3.07 -20.57
C LEU A 39 10.23 -2.88 -19.32
N PHE A 40 9.11 -2.15 -19.43
CA PHE A 40 8.20 -1.98 -18.31
C PHE A 40 7.60 -3.30 -17.84
N ARG A 41 7.11 -4.12 -18.79
CA ARG A 41 6.51 -5.43 -18.46
C ARG A 41 7.54 -6.32 -17.79
N GLU A 42 8.72 -6.45 -18.37
CA GLU A 42 9.77 -7.31 -17.85
C GLU A 42 10.29 -6.80 -16.49
N ALA A 43 10.46 -5.49 -16.33
CA ALA A 43 10.83 -4.91 -15.05
C ALA A 43 9.77 -5.11 -13.95
N VAL A 44 8.49 -5.24 -14.30
CA VAL A 44 7.41 -5.52 -13.36
C VAL A 44 7.30 -7.02 -13.03
N THR A 45 7.58 -7.90 -13.99
CA THR A 45 7.49 -9.37 -13.85
C THR A 45 8.81 -10.05 -13.51
N GLY A 46 9.92 -9.31 -13.51
CA GLY A 46 11.28 -9.84 -13.44
C GLY A 46 11.67 -10.47 -12.09
N SER A 47 12.94 -10.85 -12.02
CA SER A 47 13.53 -11.73 -11.00
C SER A 47 13.37 -11.25 -9.55
N LEU A 48 13.20 -9.95 -9.30
CA LEU A 48 12.83 -9.41 -7.99
C LEU A 48 11.34 -9.05 -8.00
N PRO A 49 10.43 -10.03 -7.83
CA PRO A 49 9.01 -9.82 -8.04
C PRO A 49 8.46 -8.76 -7.08
N LEU A 50 7.68 -7.83 -7.64
CA LEU A 50 6.93 -6.81 -6.91
C LEU A 50 5.85 -7.38 -5.97
N LEU A 51 5.68 -8.71 -5.95
CA LEU A 51 4.68 -9.41 -5.14
C LEU A 51 4.85 -9.14 -3.64
N ALA A 52 6.08 -9.18 -3.13
CA ALA A 52 6.35 -8.94 -1.71
C ALA A 52 6.01 -7.51 -1.28
N PRO A 53 6.54 -6.45 -1.92
CA PRO A 53 6.15 -5.08 -1.55
C PRO A 53 4.69 -4.77 -1.92
N GLY A 54 4.12 -5.39 -2.96
CA GLY A 54 2.70 -5.28 -3.28
C GLY A 54 1.78 -5.83 -2.20
N ALA A 55 2.08 -7.02 -1.66
CA ALA A 55 1.34 -7.59 -0.54
C ALA A 55 1.47 -6.75 0.73
N MET A 56 2.65 -6.18 1.00
CA MET A 56 2.85 -5.24 2.12
C MET A 56 1.97 -3.99 1.98
N LEU A 57 1.83 -3.43 0.78
CA LEU A 57 0.95 -2.30 0.53
C LEU A 57 -0.52 -2.66 0.80
N GLN A 58 -0.98 -3.82 0.32
CA GLN A 58 -2.34 -4.30 0.56
C GLN A 58 -2.65 -4.44 2.05
N LEU A 59 -1.77 -5.09 2.82
CA LEU A 59 -1.94 -5.27 4.25
C LEU A 59 -1.86 -3.94 5.03
N GLY A 60 -0.98 -3.03 4.61
CA GLY A 60 -0.89 -1.68 5.16
C GLY A 60 -2.20 -0.90 4.98
N LEU A 61 -2.75 -0.91 3.76
CA LEU A 61 -4.02 -0.22 3.45
C LEU A 61 -5.19 -0.82 4.23
N LEU A 62 -5.28 -2.15 4.32
CA LEU A 62 -6.31 -2.82 5.13
C LEU A 62 -6.20 -2.44 6.61
N GLY A 63 -4.99 -2.38 7.15
CA GLY A 63 -4.77 -1.95 8.54
C GLY A 63 -5.15 -0.49 8.79
N LEU A 64 -4.94 0.40 7.81
CA LEU A 64 -5.39 1.80 7.86
C LEU A 64 -6.91 1.89 7.83
N LEU A 65 -7.56 1.17 6.91
CA LEU A 65 -9.01 1.14 6.77
C LEU A 65 -9.68 0.60 8.03
N TRP A 66 -9.21 -0.53 8.55
CA TRP A 66 -9.73 -1.15 9.76
C TRP A 66 -9.61 -0.24 10.99
N SER A 67 -8.49 0.48 11.08
CA SER A 67 -8.21 1.36 12.21
C SER A 67 -8.83 2.76 12.04
N HIS A 68 -9.51 3.03 10.92
CA HIS A 68 -10.11 4.32 10.63
C HIS A 68 -11.41 4.49 11.43
N ARG A 69 -11.38 5.38 12.43
CA ARG A 69 -12.59 5.84 13.13
C ARG A 69 -13.05 7.17 12.53
N HIS A 70 -14.21 7.14 11.87
CA HIS A 70 -14.79 8.30 11.23
C HIS A 70 -15.49 9.19 12.29
N PRO A 71 -15.09 10.46 12.46
CA PRO A 71 -15.65 11.33 13.50
C PRO A 71 -17.17 11.56 13.34
N ALA A 72 -17.69 11.53 12.11
CA ALA A 72 -19.14 11.66 11.86
C ALA A 72 -19.98 10.50 12.44
N LEU A 73 -19.37 9.33 12.70
CA LEU A 73 -20.05 8.19 13.34
C LEU A 73 -19.96 8.24 14.88
N ALA A 74 -19.09 9.08 15.43
CA ALA A 74 -18.95 9.23 16.87
C ALA A 74 -20.03 10.15 17.49
N ILE A 75 -20.64 11.03 16.68
CA ILE A 75 -21.59 12.05 17.14
C ILE A 75 -23.00 11.48 17.40
N THR A 76 -23.38 10.36 16.77
CA THR A 76 -24.74 9.79 16.90
C THR A 76 -25.01 9.10 18.25
N ALA A 77 -23.99 8.81 19.05
CA ALA A 77 -24.16 8.10 20.33
C ALA A 77 -24.60 9.01 21.51
N GLY A 78 -24.61 10.34 21.36
CA GLY A 78 -24.88 11.28 22.45
C GLY A 78 -26.35 11.71 22.63
N GLY A 79 -27.29 11.22 21.81
CA GLY A 79 -28.64 11.78 21.71
C GLY A 79 -29.76 11.08 22.49
N ARG A 80 -29.49 10.07 23.34
CA ARG A 80 -30.56 9.34 24.05
C ARG A 80 -30.69 9.79 25.50
N THR A 81 -31.27 10.97 25.72
CA THR A 81 -31.85 11.33 27.02
C THR A 81 -33.17 10.56 27.17
N LEU A 82 -33.21 9.58 28.07
CA LEU A 82 -34.47 8.95 28.47
C LEU A 82 -35.27 9.96 29.31
N PRO A 83 -36.60 10.07 29.12
CA PRO A 83 -37.42 10.95 29.95
C PRO A 83 -37.40 10.46 31.40
N THR A 84 -37.06 11.35 32.33
CA THR A 84 -37.32 11.16 33.76
C THR A 84 -38.83 11.23 33.96
N GLU A 85 -39.47 10.09 34.18
CA GLU A 85 -40.85 10.03 34.65
C GLU A 85 -40.92 10.56 36.09
N SER A 86 -41.87 11.45 36.34
CA SER A 86 -42.21 12.11 37.61
C SER A 86 -43.12 11.25 38.48
#